data_AF-A0AA96HPU4-F1
#
_entry.id   AF-A0AA96HPU4-F1
#
_cell.length_a   1.000
_cell.length_b   1.000
_cell.length_c   1.000
_cell.angle_alpha   90.00
_cell.angle_beta   90.00
_cell.angle_gamma   90.00
#
_symmetry.space_group_name_H-M   'P 1'
#
loop_
_entity.id
_entity.type
_entity.pdbx_description
1 polymer ?
#
loop_
_entity_poly.entity_id
_entity_poly.type
_entity_poly.pdbx_seq_one_letter_code
_entity_poly.pdbx_strand_id
1 'polypeptide(L)'
;MKKGISLFATIFFCGILGFALTYTATPVIKQFFASPKTEQGDYSQYGVSEENQLIIYTVKWCNYCKNLKSFLDNKNIPYLEKDIETSPSAKHEFNQLNGQGTPLILIGNTLIRGFNQEELIKKISQINS
;
A
#
# COMPACT_ATOMS: atom_id res chain seq x y z
N MET A 1 -64.42 -20.89 20.36
CA MET A 1 -63.92 -19.52 20.05
C MET A 1 -62.58 -19.32 20.73
N LYS A 2 -61.55 -18.94 19.96
CA LYS A 2 -60.20 -18.40 20.33
C LYS A 2 -59.29 -19.38 21.11
N LYS A 3 -58.39 -20.13 20.45
CA LYS A 3 -56.99 -19.78 20.05
C LYS A 3 -56.21 -19.19 21.25
N GLY A 4 -55.10 -19.73 21.77
CA GLY A 4 -54.15 -20.72 21.28
C GLY A 4 -52.72 -20.21 21.61
N ILE A 5 -51.81 -21.14 21.93
CA ILE A 5 -50.38 -21.12 21.54
C ILE A 5 -49.52 -20.05 22.24
N SER A 6 -48.31 -20.30 22.73
CA SER A 6 -47.49 -21.46 23.04
C SER A 6 -46.26 -20.87 23.75
N LEU A 7 -45.82 -21.57 24.79
CA LEU A 7 -44.70 -21.27 25.68
C LEU A 7 -43.34 -21.46 24.98
N PHE A 8 -43.10 -20.75 23.86
CA PHE A 8 -41.91 -20.92 23.01
C PHE A 8 -41.27 -19.59 22.56
N ALA A 9 -41.41 -18.53 23.37
CA ALA A 9 -40.95 -17.18 23.01
C ALA A 9 -39.74 -16.68 23.80
N THR A 10 -38.86 -17.57 24.28
CA THR A 10 -37.62 -17.17 24.98
C THR A 10 -36.33 -17.79 24.43
N ILE A 11 -36.41 -18.76 23.50
CA ILE A 11 -35.21 -19.37 22.88
C ILE A 11 -34.87 -18.77 21.51
N PHE A 12 -35.70 -17.88 20.97
CA PHE A 12 -35.49 -17.29 19.64
C PHE A 12 -35.01 -15.83 19.61
N PHE A 13 -34.64 -15.25 20.77
CA PHE A 13 -34.08 -13.88 20.82
C PHE A 13 -32.56 -13.82 21.07
N CYS A 14 -31.90 -14.95 21.32
CA CYS A 14 -30.43 -15.02 21.42
C CYS A 14 -29.76 -15.67 20.19
N GLY A 15 -30.53 -16.37 19.34
CA GLY A 15 -29.99 -17.10 18.18
C GLY A 15 -29.92 -16.34 16.86
N ILE A 16 -30.66 -15.23 16.69
CA ILE A 16 -30.71 -14.48 15.41
C ILE A 16 -29.73 -13.30 15.39
N LEU A 17 -29.38 -12.72 16.55
CA LEU A 17 -28.32 -11.70 16.65
C LEU A 17 -26.89 -12.28 16.50
N GLY A 18 -26.69 -13.58 16.76
CA GLY A 18 -25.38 -14.22 16.66
C GLY A 18 -24.99 -14.70 15.25
N PHE A 19 -25.97 -15.05 14.39
CA PHE A 19 -25.68 -15.67 13.09
C PHE A 19 -25.61 -14.66 11.93
N ALA A 20 -26.25 -13.49 12.03
CA ALA A 20 -26.14 -12.43 11.02
C ALA A 20 -24.78 -11.69 11.07
N LEU A 21 -24.12 -11.70 12.23
CA LEU A 21 -22.79 -11.09 12.42
C LEU A 21 -21.63 -11.93 11.84
N THR A 22 -21.82 -13.22 11.58
CA THR A 22 -20.74 -14.07 11.05
C THR A 22 -20.74 -14.14 9.52
N TYR A 23 -21.88 -13.93 8.86
CA TYR A 23 -22.00 -14.02 7.40
C TYR A 23 -21.84 -12.69 6.65
N THR A 24 -22.05 -11.54 7.31
CA THR A 24 -21.74 -10.22 6.72
C THR A 24 -20.30 -9.77 6.96
N ALA A 25 -19.54 -10.51 7.78
CA ALA A 25 -18.17 -10.19 8.16
C ALA A 25 -17.08 -10.68 7.16
N THR A 26 -17.41 -11.12 5.95
CA THR A 26 -16.43 -11.79 5.05
C THR A 26 -16.20 -11.15 3.67
N PRO A 27 -16.27 -9.81 3.54
CA PRO A 27 -15.19 -9.15 2.79
C PRO A 27 -14.62 -7.88 3.44
N VAL A 28 -15.25 -7.32 4.46
CA VAL A 28 -14.88 -6.00 5.03
C VAL A 28 -13.55 -6.05 5.79
N ILE A 29 -13.27 -7.11 6.56
CA ILE A 29 -12.03 -7.23 7.33
C ILE A 29 -10.77 -7.28 6.46
N LYS A 30 -10.83 -7.82 5.23
CA LYS A 30 -9.67 -7.80 4.31
C LYS A 30 -9.21 -6.38 3.98
N GLN A 31 -10.13 -5.42 3.89
CA GLN A 31 -9.81 -4.03 3.62
C GLN A 31 -9.09 -3.36 4.80
N PHE A 32 -9.41 -3.77 6.03
CA PHE A 32 -8.80 -3.23 7.25
C PHE A 32 -7.42 -3.82 7.57
N PHE A 33 -7.13 -5.04 7.12
CA PHE A 33 -5.83 -5.70 7.36
C PHE A 33 -4.85 -5.63 6.18
N ALA A 34 -5.28 -5.18 5.00
CA ALA A 34 -4.38 -4.99 3.86
C ALA A 34 -3.68 -3.63 3.95
N SER A 35 -2.35 -3.62 4.04
CA SER A 35 -1.59 -2.38 3.87
C SER A 35 -1.80 -1.84 2.45
N PRO A 36 -2.10 -0.54 2.30
CA PRO A 36 -2.31 0.04 0.99
C PRO A 36 -1.01 -0.06 0.18
N LYS A 37 -1.11 -0.51 -1.07
CA LYS A 37 0.06 -0.55 -1.98
C LYS A 37 0.57 0.84 -2.33
N THR A 38 -0.30 1.84 -2.23
CA THR A 38 0.00 3.24 -2.51
C THR A 38 -0.56 4.16 -1.42
N GLU A 39 0.22 5.15 -1.02
CA GLU A 39 -0.13 6.11 0.06
C GLU A 39 0.14 7.53 -0.41
N GLN A 40 -0.86 8.41 -0.33
CA GLN A 40 -0.67 9.83 -0.65
C GLN A 40 -0.14 10.60 0.55
N GLY A 41 0.76 11.55 0.30
CA GLY A 41 1.35 12.39 1.33
C GLY A 41 2.28 13.47 0.75
N ASP A 42 2.80 14.32 1.64
CA ASP A 42 3.87 15.25 1.30
C ASP A 42 5.23 14.58 1.57
N TYR A 43 5.95 14.32 0.48
CA TYR A 43 7.26 13.68 0.51
C TYR A 43 8.41 14.63 0.17
N SER A 44 8.16 15.95 0.14
CA SER A 44 9.17 16.97 -0.14
C SER A 44 10.38 16.88 0.80
N GLN A 45 10.14 16.57 2.07
CA GLN A 45 11.18 16.37 3.09
C GLN A 45 12.17 15.23 2.76
N TYR A 46 11.79 14.29 1.90
CA TYR A 46 12.64 13.15 1.49
C TYR A 46 13.38 13.42 0.17
N GLY A 47 13.29 14.64 -0.36
CA GLY A 47 13.97 15.09 -1.58
C GLY A 47 13.09 15.11 -2.84
N VAL A 48 11.79 14.78 -2.72
CA VAL A 48 10.88 14.88 -3.85
C VAL A 48 10.66 16.35 -4.18
N SER A 49 10.84 16.71 -5.45
CA SER A 49 10.71 18.09 -5.94
C SER A 49 10.38 18.08 -7.43
N GLU A 50 10.18 19.26 -8.02
CA GLU A 50 9.97 19.40 -9.47
C GLU A 50 11.12 18.80 -10.29
N GLU A 51 12.36 18.90 -9.79
CA GLU A 51 13.55 18.35 -10.47
C GLU A 51 13.76 16.85 -10.19
N ASN A 52 13.31 16.36 -9.03
CA ASN A 52 13.49 14.98 -8.59
C ASN A 52 12.13 14.38 -8.19
N GLN A 53 11.29 14.12 -9.19
CA GLN A 53 9.94 13.63 -8.95
C GLN A 53 9.90 12.15 -8.59
N LEU A 54 10.98 11.38 -8.82
CA LEU A 54 11.04 9.94 -8.60
C LEU A 54 12.27 9.55 -7.76
N ILE A 55 12.03 9.01 -6.56
CA ILE A 55 13.06 8.50 -5.65
C ILE A 55 12.77 7.02 -5.38
N ILE A 56 13.79 6.18 -5.47
CA ILE A 56 13.67 4.75 -5.19
C ILE A 56 14.61 4.35 -4.05
N TYR A 57 14.06 3.67 -3.04
CA TYR A 57 14.84 3.02 -1.99
C TYR A 57 15.06 1.56 -2.35
N THR A 58 16.32 1.14 -2.37
CA THR A 58 16.74 -0.16 -2.91
C THR A 58 17.76 -0.84 -2.01
N VAL A 59 18.04 -2.10 -2.34
CA VAL A 59 19.24 -2.84 -1.89
C VAL A 59 19.85 -3.57 -3.09
N LYS A 60 21.15 -3.86 -3.04
CA LYS A 60 21.90 -4.37 -4.22
C LYS A 60 21.48 -5.76 -4.69
N TRP A 61 21.14 -6.65 -3.76
CA TRP A 61 20.82 -8.05 -4.06
C TRP A 61 19.36 -8.29 -4.48
N CYS A 62 18.50 -7.27 -4.37
CA CYS A 62 17.06 -7.37 -4.63
C CYS A 62 16.72 -7.43 -6.13
N ASN A 63 16.11 -8.54 -6.58
CA ASN A 63 15.75 -8.73 -7.99
C ASN A 63 14.66 -7.74 -8.46
N TYR A 64 13.64 -7.48 -7.64
CA TYR A 64 12.59 -6.50 -7.97
C TYR A 64 13.13 -5.09 -8.13
N CYS A 65 14.16 -4.74 -7.36
CA CYS A 65 14.85 -3.46 -7.43
C CYS A 65 15.62 -3.34 -8.76
N LYS A 66 16.30 -4.42 -9.18
CA LYS A 66 16.96 -4.49 -10.49
C LYS A 66 15.95 -4.35 -11.64
N ASN A 67 14.80 -5.03 -11.55
CA ASN A 67 13.75 -4.94 -12.55
C ASN A 67 13.16 -3.53 -12.66
N LEU A 68 12.90 -2.88 -11.52
CA LEU A 68 12.44 -1.50 -11.46
C LEU A 68 13.44 -0.55 -12.15
N LYS A 69 14.73 -0.64 -11.79
CA LYS A 69 15.77 0.20 -12.41
C LYS A 69 15.87 -0.02 -13.90
N SER A 70 15.94 -1.28 -14.34
CA SER A 70 15.98 -1.61 -15.76
C SER A 70 14.76 -1.05 -16.50
N PHE A 71 13.57 -1.12 -15.91
CA PHE A 71 12.37 -0.54 -16.51
C PHE A 71 12.48 0.99 -16.66
N LEU A 72 12.93 1.69 -15.62
CA LEU A 72 13.11 3.15 -15.65
C LEU A 72 14.19 3.58 -16.64
N ASP A 73 15.34 2.89 -16.61
CA ASP A 73 16.47 3.13 -17.52
C ASP A 73 16.05 2.93 -18.98
N ASN A 74 15.36 1.82 -19.29
CA ASN A 74 14.87 1.53 -20.64
C ASN A 74 13.85 2.56 -21.15
N LYS A 75 13.18 3.27 -20.24
CA LYS A 75 12.22 4.33 -20.57
C LYS A 75 12.84 5.73 -20.51
N ASN A 76 14.14 5.84 -20.20
CA ASN A 76 14.84 7.11 -19.98
C ASN A 76 14.15 7.99 -18.93
N ILE A 77 13.62 7.37 -17.87
CA ILE A 77 12.95 8.08 -16.79
C ILE A 77 13.99 8.35 -15.70
N PRO A 78 14.32 9.62 -15.41
CA PRO A 78 15.29 9.95 -14.37
C PRO A 78 14.75 9.58 -12.98
N TYR A 79 15.64 9.10 -12.12
CA TYR A 79 15.32 8.80 -10.72
C TYR A 79 16.55 8.98 -9.82
N LEU A 80 16.29 9.23 -8.54
CA LEU A 80 17.29 9.17 -7.49
C LEU A 80 17.25 7.80 -6.80
N GLU A 81 18.35 7.06 -6.85
CA GLU A 81 18.50 5.81 -6.09
C GLU A 81 19.09 6.09 -4.70
N LYS A 82 18.43 5.56 -3.67
CA LYS A 82 18.88 5.56 -2.27
C LYS A 82 19.04 4.13 -1.77
N ASP A 83 20.28 3.64 -1.69
CA ASP A 83 20.58 2.30 -1.17
C ASP A 83 20.56 2.30 0.37
N ILE A 84 19.62 1.55 0.94
CA ILE A 84 19.40 1.52 2.40
C ILE A 84 20.41 0.64 3.14
N GLU A 85 21.24 -0.15 2.45
CA GLU A 85 22.32 -0.93 3.09
C GLU A 85 23.60 -0.12 3.23
N THR A 86 23.81 0.85 2.34
CA THR A 86 25.06 1.62 2.30
C THR A 86 24.91 3.06 2.80
N SER A 87 23.68 3.59 2.89
CA SER A 87 23.41 4.93 3.41
C SER A 87 22.59 4.89 4.71
N PRO A 88 23.18 5.29 5.86
CA PRO A 88 22.44 5.40 7.12
C PRO A 88 21.27 6.39 7.04
N SER A 89 21.42 7.48 6.28
CA SER A 89 20.35 8.46 6.06
C SER A 89 19.19 7.85 5.25
N ALA A 90 19.49 7.13 4.16
CA ALA A 90 18.46 6.44 3.39
C ALA A 90 17.73 5.37 4.23
N LYS A 91 18.47 4.65 5.08
CA LYS A 91 17.88 3.67 6.00
C LYS A 91 16.94 4.33 7.01
N HIS A 92 17.31 5.49 7.54
CA HIS A 92 16.48 6.25 8.45
C HIS A 92 15.19 6.72 7.78
N GLU A 93 15.27 7.35 6.61
CA GLU A 93 14.10 7.77 5.81
C GLU A 93 13.19 6.57 5.49
N PHE A 94 13.78 5.45 5.05
CA PHE A 94 13.03 4.22 4.77
C PHE A 94 12.23 3.72 5.98
N ASN A 95 12.81 3.80 7.18
CA ASN A 95 12.12 3.42 8.41
C ASN A 95 10.99 4.41 8.76
N GLN A 96 11.21 5.72 8.58
CA GLN A 96 10.18 6.76 8.79
C GLN A 96 8.98 6.59 7.84
N LEU A 97 9.24 6.11 6.62
CA LEU A 97 8.21 5.77 5.63
C LEU A 97 7.54 4.41 5.90
N ASN A 98 7.79 3.80 7.08
CA ASN A 98 7.34 2.46 7.45
C ASN A 98 7.70 1.41 6.39
N GLY A 99 8.91 1.50 5.84
CA GLY A 99 9.40 0.56 4.82
C GLY A 99 9.50 -0.85 5.38
N GLN A 100 8.77 -1.79 4.76
CA GLN A 100 8.77 -3.22 5.14
C GLN A 100 9.54 -4.09 4.14
N GLY A 101 9.84 -3.56 2.95
CA GLY A 101 10.58 -4.25 1.90
C GLY A 101 10.91 -3.31 0.75
N THR A 102 11.88 -3.71 -0.07
CA THR A 102 12.31 -2.97 -1.25
C THR A 102 11.76 -3.61 -2.54
N PRO A 103 11.52 -2.83 -3.61
CA PRO A 103 11.72 -1.38 -3.67
C PRO A 103 10.60 -0.62 -2.96
N LEU A 104 10.94 0.55 -2.39
CA LEU A 104 9.98 1.55 -1.94
C LEU A 104 10.17 2.79 -2.81
N ILE A 105 9.09 3.33 -3.36
CA ILE A 105 9.15 4.34 -4.43
C ILE A 105 8.39 5.57 -3.96
N LEU A 106 9.00 6.74 -4.03
CA LEU A 106 8.33 8.03 -3.90
C LEU A 106 8.21 8.64 -5.29
N ILE A 107 7.00 9.03 -5.65
CA ILE A 107 6.68 9.62 -6.94
C ILE A 107 5.68 10.77 -6.75
N GLY A 108 6.18 12.01 -6.86
CA GLY A 108 5.42 13.20 -6.48
C GLY A 108 4.87 13.09 -5.05
N ASN A 109 3.55 13.18 -4.91
CA ASN A 109 2.85 13.05 -3.62
C ASN A 109 2.46 11.60 -3.27
N THR A 110 3.00 10.59 -3.95
CA THR A 110 2.60 9.18 -3.76
C THR A 110 3.79 8.33 -3.34
N LEU A 111 3.62 7.53 -2.30
CA LEU A 111 4.49 6.42 -1.93
C LEU A 111 3.92 5.12 -2.49
N ILE A 112 4.75 4.30 -3.14
CA ILE A 112 4.40 2.99 -3.69
C ILE A 112 5.28 1.93 -3.03
N ARG A 113 4.65 0.85 -2.56
CA ARG A 113 5.32 -0.28 -1.91
C ARG A 113 5.50 -1.42 -2.91
N GLY A 114 6.75 -1.82 -3.14
CA GLY A 114 7.11 -2.85 -4.12
C GLY A 114 7.11 -2.34 -5.57
N PHE A 115 7.37 -3.25 -6.50
CA PHE A 115 7.34 -2.95 -7.94
C PHE A 115 6.10 -3.53 -8.61
N ASN A 116 5.23 -2.66 -9.11
CA ASN A 116 4.14 -2.99 -10.02
C ASN A 116 4.22 -2.04 -11.22
N GLN A 117 4.49 -2.59 -12.40
CA GLN A 117 4.74 -1.79 -13.60
C GLN A 117 3.52 -0.95 -14.03
N GLU A 118 2.30 -1.51 -13.94
CA GLU A 118 1.08 -0.82 -14.34
C GLU A 118 0.79 0.39 -13.45
N GLU A 119 0.87 0.22 -12.13
CA GLU A 119 0.66 1.29 -11.17
C GLU A 119 1.74 2.37 -11.30
N LEU A 120 2.99 1.98 -11.53
CA LEU A 120 4.09 2.92 -11.74
C LEU A 120 3.86 3.76 -13.00
N ILE A 121 3.51 3.15 -14.13
CA ILE A 121 3.21 3.87 -15.39
C ILE A 121 2.07 4.85 -15.19
N LYS A 122 0.99 4.40 -14.55
CA LYS A 122 -0.18 5.24 -14.25
C LYS A 122 0.21 6.47 -13.43
N LYS A 123 1.14 6.32 -12.49
CA LYS A 123 1.61 7.43 -11.64
C LYS A 123 2.53 8.38 -12.40
N ILE A 124 3.43 7.84 -13.22
CA ILE A 124 4.32 8.64 -14.07
C ILE A 124 3.52 9.49 -15.07
N SER A 125 2.44 8.96 -15.65
CA SER A 125 1.63 9.74 -16.59
C SER A 125 0.88 10.88 -15.92
N GLN A 126 0.52 10.76 -14.64
CA GLN A 126 -0.19 11.79 -13.89
C GLN A 126 0.67 13.02 -13.53
N ILE A 127 2.00 12.88 -13.53
CA ILE A 127 2.91 13.94 -13.07
C ILE A 127 3.48 14.72 -14.25
N ASN A 128 3.57 14.08 -15.43
CA ASN A 128 4.00 14.73 -16.67
C ASN A 128 2.85 15.39 -17.46
N SER A 129 1.65 15.47 -16.88
CA SER A 129 0.46 16.11 -17.51
C SER A 129 0.17 17.46 -16.86
#